data_AF-Q9LBD5-F1
#
_entry.id   AF-Q9LBD5-F1
#
_cell.length_a   1.000
_cell.length_b   1.000
_cell.length_c   1.000
_cell.angle_alpha   90.00
_cell.angle_beta   90.00
_cell.angle_gamma   90.00
#
_symmetry.space_group_name_H-M   'P 1'
#
loop_
_entity.id
_entity.type
_entity.pdbx_description
1 polymer ?
#
loop_
_entity_poly.entity_id
_entity_poly.type
_entity_poly.pdbx_seq_one_letter_code
_entity_poly.pdbx_strand_id
1 'polypeptide(L)'
;MLFAAALACAAPFARADCFEEAAGYQHVNPWVLRAIAWQESRGRADAIHRNNNGTVDYGKMQINSIHLRRLFGYGISKEALMQPCVSVYVAAWRLREMTNKYGNTWAAVGAYHSETPGERDKYAHAIHSILLRLGVMVNRASDPAGMRGAAMRMHRALHQVA
;
A
#
# COMPACT_ATOMS: atom_id res chain seq x y z
N MET A 1 -26.77 -15.45 -51.01
CA MET A 1 -26.95 -15.41 -49.54
C MET A 1 -25.59 -15.10 -48.93
N LEU A 2 -25.35 -13.85 -48.51
CA LEU A 2 -24.11 -13.43 -47.85
C LEU A 2 -24.32 -13.53 -46.34
N PHE A 3 -23.62 -14.46 -45.68
CA PHE A 3 -23.54 -14.51 -44.22
C PHE A 3 -22.55 -13.45 -43.74
N ALA A 4 -23.06 -12.34 -43.19
CA ALA A 4 -22.25 -11.42 -42.42
C ALA A 4 -21.97 -12.08 -41.05
N ALA A 5 -20.75 -12.56 -40.85
CA ALA A 5 -20.29 -13.02 -39.54
C ALA A 5 -20.01 -11.80 -38.66
N ALA A 6 -20.93 -11.47 -37.75
CA ALA A 6 -20.70 -10.47 -36.73
C ALA A 6 -19.66 -10.99 -35.72
N LEU A 7 -18.46 -10.41 -35.77
CA LEU A 7 -17.40 -10.67 -34.79
C LEU A 7 -17.80 -9.99 -33.47
N ALA A 8 -18.43 -10.73 -32.57
CA ALA A 8 -18.69 -10.26 -31.21
C ALA A 8 -17.36 -10.24 -30.42
N CYS A 9 -16.75 -9.07 -30.29
CA CYS A 9 -15.65 -8.84 -29.35
C CYS A 9 -16.15 -9.02 -27.92
N ALA A 10 -16.02 -10.22 -27.37
CA ALA A 10 -16.13 -10.43 -25.93
C ALA A 10 -14.84 -9.90 -25.27
N ALA A 11 -14.83 -8.64 -24.88
CA ALA A 11 -13.77 -8.12 -24.02
C ALA A 11 -13.88 -8.83 -22.65
N PRO A 12 -12.80 -9.44 -22.13
CA PRO A 12 -12.84 -10.01 -20.79
C PRO A 12 -13.08 -8.88 -19.78
N PHE A 13 -14.10 -9.01 -18.94
CA PHE A 13 -14.24 -8.19 -17.75
C PHE A 13 -13.02 -8.45 -16.86
N ALA A 14 -12.03 -7.56 -16.90
CA ALA A 14 -10.96 -7.55 -15.92
C ALA A 14 -11.60 -7.25 -14.56
N ARG A 15 -11.81 -8.29 -13.73
CA ARG A 15 -12.22 -8.07 -12.35
C ARG A 15 -11.08 -7.36 -11.65
N ALA A 16 -11.34 -6.16 -11.15
CA ALA A 16 -10.46 -5.51 -10.19
C ALA A 16 -10.19 -6.49 -9.05
N ASP A 17 -8.93 -6.67 -8.67
CA ASP A 17 -8.63 -7.49 -7.50
C ASP A 17 -8.97 -6.72 -6.22
N CYS A 18 -8.99 -7.43 -5.10
CA CYS A 18 -9.37 -6.82 -3.82
C CYS A 18 -8.46 -5.65 -3.40
N PHE A 19 -7.26 -5.50 -3.98
CA PHE A 19 -6.41 -4.34 -3.72
C PHE A 19 -6.97 -3.08 -4.36
N GLU A 20 -7.38 -3.13 -5.63
CA GLU A 20 -8.00 -1.99 -6.31
C GLU A 20 -9.34 -1.62 -5.66
N GLU A 21 -10.18 -2.61 -5.36
CA GLU A 21 -11.49 -2.36 -4.75
C GLU A 21 -11.36 -1.75 -3.35
N ALA A 22 -10.51 -2.32 -2.48
CA ALA A 22 -10.30 -1.81 -1.13
C ALA A 22 -9.65 -0.43 -1.14
N ALA A 23 -8.68 -0.20 -2.04
CA ALA A 23 -8.03 1.10 -2.21
C ALA A 23 -9.03 2.16 -2.67
N GLY A 24 -9.89 1.83 -3.64
CA GLY A 24 -10.97 2.69 -4.09
C GLY A 24 -11.95 3.03 -2.96
N TYR A 25 -12.39 2.03 -2.20
CA TYR A 25 -13.31 2.21 -1.08
C TYR A 25 -12.74 3.11 0.04
N GLN A 26 -11.46 2.94 0.36
CA GLN A 26 -10.81 3.70 1.45
C GLN A 26 -10.07 4.95 0.98
N HIS A 27 -10.06 5.22 -0.33
CA HIS A 27 -9.30 6.29 -0.99
C HIS A 27 -7.81 6.29 -0.59
N VAL A 28 -7.17 5.13 -0.69
CA VAL A 28 -5.72 4.95 -0.49
C VAL A 28 -5.07 4.44 -1.78
N ASN A 29 -3.75 4.36 -1.84
CA ASN A 29 -3.05 3.89 -3.04
C ASN A 29 -2.96 2.35 -3.09
N PRO A 30 -3.46 1.68 -4.14
CA PRO A 30 -3.46 0.21 -4.25
C PRO A 30 -2.04 -0.37 -4.30
N TRP A 31 -1.08 0.33 -4.91
CA TRP A 31 0.32 -0.12 -4.95
C TRP A 31 0.98 -0.08 -3.58
N VAL A 32 0.65 0.89 -2.73
CA VAL A 32 1.11 0.92 -1.34
C VAL A 32 0.56 -0.30 -0.59
N LEU A 33 -0.72 -0.65 -0.76
CA LEU A 33 -1.29 -1.86 -0.15
C LEU A 33 -0.61 -3.14 -0.65
N ARG A 34 -0.32 -3.24 -1.95
CA ARG A 34 0.42 -4.39 -2.51
C ARG A 34 1.82 -4.49 -1.92
N ALA A 35 2.51 -3.36 -1.75
CA ALA A 35 3.83 -3.31 -1.14
C ALA A 35 3.79 -3.69 0.36
N ILE A 36 2.78 -3.23 1.11
CA ILE A 36 2.53 -3.65 2.49
C ILE A 36 2.29 -5.17 2.54
N ALA A 37 1.42 -5.73 1.70
CA ALA A 37 1.16 -7.17 1.65
C ALA A 37 2.43 -8.00 1.41
N TRP A 38 3.31 -7.49 0.54
CA TRP A 38 4.61 -8.12 0.28
C TRP A 38 5.53 -8.05 1.50
N GLN A 39 5.64 -6.88 2.12
CA GLN A 39 6.47 -6.66 3.31
C GLN A 39 6.02 -7.51 4.50
N GLU A 40 4.71 -7.59 4.73
CA GLU A 40 4.12 -8.23 5.91
C GLU A 40 4.16 -9.75 5.85
N SER A 41 3.76 -10.35 4.72
CA SER A 41 3.57 -11.80 4.64
C SER A 41 4.12 -12.44 3.37
N ARG A 42 4.68 -11.63 2.45
CA ARG A 42 4.90 -11.99 1.05
C ARG A 42 3.61 -12.45 0.35
N GLY A 43 2.48 -11.89 0.78
CA GLY A 43 1.15 -12.22 0.26
C GLY A 43 0.55 -13.54 0.76
N ARG A 44 1.11 -14.19 1.79
CA ARG A 44 0.57 -15.42 2.37
C ARG A 44 -0.65 -15.13 3.25
N ALA A 45 -1.80 -15.66 2.87
CA ALA A 45 -3.07 -15.40 3.56
C ALA A 45 -3.21 -16.13 4.90
N ASP A 46 -2.48 -17.22 5.09
CA ASP A 46 -2.42 -18.05 6.29
C ASP A 46 -1.37 -17.59 7.30
N ALA A 47 -0.71 -16.45 7.06
CA ALA A 47 0.33 -15.93 7.93
C ALA A 47 -0.22 -15.55 9.32
N ILE A 48 0.41 -16.09 10.36
CA ILE A 48 0.15 -15.75 11.76
C ILE A 48 1.50 -15.49 12.42
N HIS A 49 1.63 -14.33 13.05
CA HIS A 49 2.83 -13.98 13.82
C HIS A 49 2.45 -13.64 15.26
N ARG A 50 3.21 -14.16 16.24
CA ARG A 50 3.03 -13.84 17.65
C ARG A 50 4.16 -12.92 18.09
N ASN A 51 3.80 -11.74 18.55
CA ASN A 51 4.73 -10.73 19.02
C ASN A 51 5.16 -11.00 20.48
N ASN A 52 6.34 -10.51 20.86
CA ASN A 52 6.89 -10.66 22.22
C ASN A 52 6.01 -10.01 23.31
N ASN A 53 5.20 -9.01 22.93
CA ASN A 53 4.24 -8.35 23.83
C ASN A 53 2.91 -9.12 23.97
N GLY A 54 2.82 -10.33 23.41
CA GLY A 54 1.63 -11.20 23.48
C GLY A 54 0.56 -10.91 22.43
N THR A 55 0.70 -9.84 21.63
CA THR A 55 -0.22 -9.58 20.51
C THR A 55 0.04 -10.54 19.34
N VAL A 56 -0.95 -10.68 18.45
CA VAL A 56 -0.89 -11.59 17.31
C VAL A 56 -1.27 -10.86 16.03
N ASP A 57 -0.49 -11.00 14.98
CA ASP A 57 -0.78 -10.47 13.65
C ASP A 57 -1.40 -11.55 12.77
N TYR A 58 -2.50 -11.21 12.09
CA TYR A 58 -3.32 -12.15 11.33
C TYR A 58 -3.34 -11.83 9.84
N GLY A 59 -3.20 -12.88 9.04
CA GLY A 59 -3.50 -12.91 7.62
C GLY A 59 -2.49 -12.19 6.74
N LYS A 60 -2.88 -12.01 5.48
CA LYS A 60 -2.05 -11.44 4.39
C LYS A 60 -1.44 -10.09 4.74
N MET A 61 -2.17 -9.28 5.48
CA MET A 61 -1.77 -7.91 5.82
C MET A 61 -1.26 -7.75 7.26
N GLN A 62 -1.10 -8.86 7.99
CA GLN A 62 -0.59 -8.90 9.37
C GLN A 62 -1.30 -7.88 10.28
N ILE A 63 -2.64 -7.94 10.30
CA ILE A 63 -3.43 -7.05 11.15
C ILE A 63 -3.30 -7.48 12.61
N ASN A 64 -2.78 -6.59 13.45
CA ASN A 64 -2.51 -6.86 14.85
C ASN A 64 -3.79 -7.02 15.69
N SER A 65 -3.74 -7.94 16.65
CA SER A 65 -4.84 -8.28 17.56
C SER A 65 -5.37 -7.10 18.39
N ILE A 66 -4.59 -6.04 18.60
CA ILE A 66 -5.05 -4.82 19.30
C ILE A 66 -6.28 -4.19 18.62
N HIS A 67 -6.43 -4.36 17.31
CA HIS A 67 -7.53 -3.79 16.56
C HIS A 67 -8.82 -4.64 16.62
N LEU A 68 -8.73 -5.90 17.06
CA LEU A 68 -9.86 -6.84 17.03
C LEU A 68 -11.08 -6.34 17.81
N ARG A 69 -10.88 -5.65 18.95
CA ARG A 69 -12.00 -5.10 19.72
C ARG A 69 -12.83 -4.11 18.90
N ARG A 70 -12.18 -3.25 18.11
CA ARG A 70 -12.86 -2.29 17.26
C ARG A 70 -13.42 -2.95 16.01
N LEU A 71 -12.67 -3.86 15.40
CA LEU A 71 -13.07 -4.62 14.22
C LEU A 71 -14.31 -5.49 14.47
N PHE A 72 -14.45 -6.02 15.68
CA PHE A 72 -15.64 -6.78 16.09
C PHE A 72 -16.92 -5.95 15.99
N GLY A 73 -16.86 -4.63 16.25
CA GLY A 73 -17.99 -3.72 16.05
C GLY A 73 -18.45 -3.60 14.59
N TYR A 74 -17.62 -4.01 13.64
CA TYR A 74 -17.95 -4.10 12.21
C TYR A 74 -18.23 -5.54 11.76
N GLY A 75 -18.36 -6.49 12.69
CA GLY A 75 -18.56 -7.91 12.38
C GLY A 75 -17.31 -8.63 11.86
N ILE A 76 -16.11 -8.06 12.04
CA ILE A 76 -14.86 -8.63 11.56
C ILE A 76 -14.17 -9.38 12.70
N SER A 77 -14.15 -10.72 12.61
CA SER A 77 -13.44 -11.59 13.55
C SER A 77 -11.98 -11.82 13.14
N LYS A 78 -11.18 -12.47 14.00
CA LYS A 78 -9.81 -12.88 13.64
C LYS A 78 -9.79 -13.90 12.49
N GLU A 79 -10.78 -14.78 12.41
CA GLU A 79 -10.94 -15.74 11.31
C GLU A 79 -11.23 -15.02 9.99
N ALA A 80 -12.03 -13.95 10.04
CA ALA A 80 -12.28 -13.11 8.87
C ALA A 80 -10.98 -12.48 8.35
N LEU A 81 -10.05 -12.08 9.23
CA LEU A 81 -8.74 -11.54 8.83
C LEU A 81 -7.86 -12.55 8.08
N MET A 82 -8.12 -13.85 8.21
CA MET A 82 -7.42 -14.90 7.46
C MET A 82 -7.94 -15.01 6.01
N GLN A 83 -9.09 -14.42 5.69
CA GLN A 83 -9.58 -14.35 4.31
C GLN A 83 -8.78 -13.27 3.56
N PRO A 84 -8.15 -13.58 2.41
CA PRO A 84 -7.23 -12.66 1.74
C PRO A 84 -7.83 -11.28 1.46
N CYS A 85 -9.05 -11.22 0.92
CA CYS A 85 -9.69 -9.95 0.57
C CYS A 85 -10.08 -9.16 1.80
N VAL A 86 -10.65 -9.79 2.83
CA VAL A 86 -11.00 -9.12 4.09
C VAL A 86 -9.75 -8.51 4.74
N SER A 87 -8.63 -9.25 4.76
CA SER A 87 -7.34 -8.74 5.22
C SER A 87 -6.93 -7.45 4.50
N VAL A 88 -7.06 -7.41 3.17
CA VAL A 88 -6.74 -6.23 2.34
C VAL A 88 -7.69 -5.05 2.62
N TYR A 89 -8.99 -5.30 2.76
CA TYR A 89 -9.96 -4.24 3.11
C TYR A 89 -9.68 -3.64 4.49
N VAL A 90 -9.34 -4.47 5.48
CA VAL A 90 -8.98 -4.00 6.82
C VAL A 90 -7.65 -3.25 6.80
N ALA A 91 -6.68 -3.69 6.01
CA ALA A 91 -5.43 -2.94 5.84
C ALA A 91 -5.64 -1.58 5.17
N ALA A 92 -6.50 -1.51 4.15
CA ALA A 92 -6.89 -0.25 3.52
C ALA A 92 -7.57 0.69 4.51
N TRP A 93 -8.45 0.16 5.35
CA TRP A 93 -9.07 0.91 6.45
C TRP A 93 -8.01 1.45 7.40
N ARG A 94 -7.08 0.60 7.86
CA ARG A 94 -6.01 1.01 8.79
C ARG A 94 -5.09 2.07 8.17
N LEU A 95 -4.70 1.89 6.91
CA LEU A 95 -3.90 2.87 6.18
C LEU A 95 -4.64 4.20 6.05
N ARG A 96 -5.95 4.18 5.77
CA ARG A 96 -6.78 5.39 5.73
C ARG A 96 -6.81 6.11 7.07
N GLU A 97 -6.85 5.39 8.19
CA GLU A 97 -6.71 6.03 9.51
C GLU A 97 -5.41 6.81 9.64
N MET A 98 -4.30 6.21 9.20
CA MET A 98 -2.99 6.86 9.28
C MET A 98 -2.90 8.03 8.30
N THR A 99 -3.49 7.92 7.11
CA THR A 99 -3.59 9.03 6.16
C THR A 99 -4.46 10.17 6.69
N ASN A 100 -5.54 9.88 7.41
CA ASN A 100 -6.36 10.91 8.05
C ASN A 100 -5.56 11.66 9.13
N LYS A 101 -4.68 10.96 9.86
CA LYS A 101 -3.88 11.54 10.94
C LYS A 101 -2.64 12.29 10.47
N TYR A 102 -1.91 11.73 9.51
CA TYR A 102 -0.59 12.21 9.07
C TYR A 102 -0.58 12.80 7.65
N GLY A 103 -1.75 12.92 7.02
CA GLY A 103 -1.88 13.28 5.61
C GLY A 103 -1.43 12.18 4.66
N ASN A 104 -1.51 12.43 3.35
CA ASN A 104 -1.01 11.51 2.33
C ASN A 104 0.53 11.59 2.23
N THR A 105 1.21 11.03 3.22
CA THR A 105 2.67 11.16 3.42
C THR A 105 3.33 9.80 3.69
N TRP A 106 4.65 9.73 3.56
CA TRP A 106 5.43 8.55 3.97
C TRP A 106 5.32 8.26 5.47
N ALA A 107 5.08 9.29 6.30
CA ALA A 107 4.81 9.08 7.71
C ALA A 107 3.53 8.27 7.94
N ALA A 108 2.47 8.51 7.15
CA ALA A 108 1.24 7.70 7.21
C ALA A 108 1.49 6.24 6.81
N VAL A 109 2.29 6.02 5.76
CA VAL A 109 2.67 4.67 5.31
C VAL A 109 3.45 3.93 6.40
N GLY A 110 4.43 4.58 7.02
CA GLY A 110 5.18 4.02 8.15
C GLY A 110 4.29 3.76 9.38
N ALA A 111 3.34 4.66 9.64
CA ALA A 111 2.46 4.61 10.80
C ALA A 111 1.46 3.45 10.74
N TYR A 112 1.27 2.84 9.55
CA TYR A 112 0.56 1.57 9.42
C TYR A 112 1.15 0.51 10.36
N HIS A 113 2.49 0.41 10.39
CA HIS A 113 3.23 -0.57 11.18
C HIS A 113 3.47 -0.07 12.61
N SER A 114 3.97 1.14 12.77
CA SER A 114 4.23 1.74 14.09
C SER A 114 4.26 3.26 14.02
N GLU A 115 3.69 3.93 15.00
CA GLU A 115 3.73 5.39 15.12
C GLU A 115 5.02 5.90 15.80
N THR A 116 5.83 5.01 16.38
CA THR A 116 7.14 5.36 16.94
C THR A 116 8.07 5.82 15.81
N PRO A 117 8.63 7.05 15.83
CA PRO A 117 9.30 7.64 14.68
C PRO A 117 10.37 6.76 14.02
N GLY A 118 11.24 6.12 14.82
CA GLY A 118 12.29 5.25 14.29
C GLY A 118 11.75 4.03 13.53
N GLU A 119 10.75 3.35 14.06
CA GLU A 119 10.15 2.17 13.41
C GLU A 119 9.26 2.57 12.24
N ARG A 120 8.53 3.67 12.39
CA ARG A 120 7.72 4.30 11.34
C ARG A 120 8.56 4.59 10.10
N ASP A 121 9.67 5.28 10.27
CA ASP A 121 10.48 5.78 9.16
C ASP A 121 11.24 4.62 8.49
N LYS A 122 11.74 3.65 9.27
CA LYS A 122 12.30 2.39 8.75
C LYS A 122 11.28 1.64 7.88
N TYR A 123 10.05 1.49 8.34
CA TYR A 123 9.00 0.79 7.60
C TYR A 123 8.63 1.55 6.33
N ALA A 124 8.46 2.87 6.40
CA ALA A 124 8.18 3.70 5.22
C ALA A 124 9.28 3.54 4.14
N HIS A 125 10.55 3.51 4.52
CA HIS A 125 11.65 3.25 3.60
C HIS A 125 11.61 1.84 2.98
N ALA A 126 11.19 0.83 3.74
CA ALA A 126 11.02 -0.52 3.21
C ALA A 126 9.93 -0.58 2.13
N ILE A 127 8.77 0.04 2.38
CA ILE A 127 7.67 0.14 1.41
C ILE A 127 8.11 0.93 0.17
N HIS A 128 8.77 2.07 0.36
CA HIS A 128 9.32 2.86 -0.74
C HIS A 128 10.28 2.03 -1.62
N SER A 129 11.16 1.25 -0.99
CA SER A 129 12.10 0.38 -1.70
C SER A 129 11.42 -0.73 -2.49
N ILE A 130 10.35 -1.32 -1.96
CA ILE A 130 9.54 -2.32 -2.67
C ILE A 130 8.93 -1.69 -3.92
N LEU A 131 8.32 -0.51 -3.79
CA LEU A 131 7.68 0.19 -4.90
C LEU A 131 8.67 0.59 -6.01
N LEU A 132 9.91 0.95 -5.66
CA LEU A 132 11.00 1.16 -6.63
C LEU A 132 11.35 -0.14 -7.37
N ARG A 133 11.49 -1.27 -6.67
CA ARG A 133 11.79 -2.57 -7.29
C ARG A 133 10.67 -3.06 -8.22
N LEU A 134 9.43 -2.70 -7.91
CA LEU A 134 8.27 -3.00 -8.76
C LEU A 134 8.16 -2.07 -9.98
N GLY A 135 8.99 -1.02 -10.08
CA GLY A 135 8.95 -0.07 -11.19
C GLY A 135 7.73 0.87 -11.17
N VAL A 136 6.98 0.89 -10.07
CA VAL A 136 5.77 1.72 -9.90
C VAL A 136 6.14 3.14 -9.48
N MET A 137 7.29 3.31 -8.85
CA MET A 137 7.89 4.62 -8.59
C MET A 137 9.26 4.70 -9.24
N VAL A 138 9.59 5.89 -9.73
CA VAL A 138 10.93 6.19 -10.25
C VAL A 138 11.67 7.01 -9.20
N ASN A 139 12.92 6.63 -8.92
CA ASN A 139 13.77 7.47 -8.09
C ASN A 139 14.08 8.77 -8.86
N ARG A 140 13.71 9.92 -8.29
CA ARG A 140 13.92 11.23 -8.93
C ARG A 140 15.40 11.54 -9.22
N ALA A 141 16.33 10.94 -8.48
CA ALA A 141 17.75 11.06 -8.75
C ALA A 141 18.19 10.28 -10.01
N SER A 142 17.44 9.27 -10.44
CA SER A 142 17.68 8.48 -11.65
C SER A 142 16.75 8.83 -12.83
N ASP A 143 15.81 9.76 -12.63
CA ASP A 143 14.93 10.26 -13.69
C ASP A 143 15.67 11.33 -14.52
N PRO A 144 15.82 11.16 -15.85
CA PRO A 144 16.43 12.16 -16.73
C PRO A 144 15.76 13.54 -16.63
N ALA A 145 14.43 13.59 -16.41
CA ALA A 145 13.71 14.85 -16.22
C ALA A 145 14.00 15.48 -14.86
N GLY A 146 14.08 14.65 -13.81
CA GLY A 146 14.47 15.06 -12.45
C GLY A 146 15.89 15.62 -12.36
N MET A 147 16.86 14.97 -13.05
CA MET A 147 18.24 15.44 -13.15
C MET A 147 18.33 16.82 -13.84
N ARG A 148 17.59 17.03 -14.95
CA ARG A 148 17.54 18.33 -15.63
C ARG A 148 16.97 19.44 -14.74
N GLY A 149 15.93 19.14 -13.95
CA GLY A 149 15.35 20.09 -13.01
C GLY A 149 16.28 20.45 -11.84
N ALA A 150 17.03 19.48 -11.31
CA ALA A 150 18.04 19.73 -10.28
C ALA A 150 19.22 20.56 -10.81
N ALA A 151 19.71 20.24 -12.01
CA ALA A 151 20.76 20.99 -12.69
C ALA A 151 20.35 22.46 -12.96
N MET A 152 19.13 22.70 -13.43
CA MET A 152 18.60 24.06 -13.62
C MET A 152 18.49 24.86 -12.31
N ARG A 153 18.07 24.23 -11.21
CA ARG A 153 18.01 24.88 -9.90
C ARG A 153 19.39 25.22 -9.36
N MET A 154 20.36 24.32 -9.53
CA MET A 154 21.75 24.55 -9.15
C MET A 154 22.38 25.69 -9.96
N HIS A 155 22.16 25.70 -11.28
CA HIS A 155 22.64 26.77 -12.16
C HIS A 155 22.04 28.13 -11.80
N ARG A 156 20.72 28.20 -11.53
CA ARG A 156 20.08 29.42 -11.04
C ARG A 156 20.61 29.87 -9.67
N ALA A 157 20.86 28.93 -8.76
CA ALA A 157 21.42 29.25 -7.45
C ALA A 157 22.81 29.89 -7.58
N LEU A 158 23.67 29.37 -8.46
CA LEU A 158 25.01 29.93 -8.70
C LEU A 158 24.97 31.34 -9.31
N HIS A 159 23.96 31.65 -10.13
CA HIS A 159 23.77 32.98 -10.71
C HIS A 159 23.14 34.01 -9.75
N GLN A 160 22.60 33.59 -8.60
CA GLN A 160 22.01 34.49 -7.62
C GLN A 160 22.99 34.93 -6.52
N VAL A 161 24.20 34.36 -6.52
CA VAL A 161 25.28 34.70 -5.57
C VAL A 161 26.48 35.38 -6.26
N ALA A 162 26.32 35.76 -7.52
CA ALA A 162 27.27 36.53 -8.33
C ALA A 162 26.66 37.90 -8.67
#